data_AF-A0A941AXJ5-F1
#
_entry.id   AF-A0A941AXJ5-F1
#
_cell.length_a   1.000
_cell.length_b   1.000
_cell.length_c   1.000
_cell.angle_alpha   90.00
_cell.angle_beta   90.00
_cell.angle_gamma   90.00
#
_symmetry.space_group_name_H-M   'P 1'
#
loop_
_entity.id
_entity.type
_entity.pdbx_description
1 polymer ?
#
loop_
_entity_poly.entity_id
_entity_poly.type
_entity_poly.pdbx_seq_one_letter_code
_entity_poly.pdbx_strand_id
1 'polypeptide(L)'
;MKTKTIIVLIFLLISICNYSQIKNFKEIEKYVKEVPESETLDVKTLALYLKKNAKTKTEILARIYIWIAENIEYDWDAYQNNKQIDVSAIATLESRKSVCSGYANLFKAICDNARIKCAVIVGYAKGYSYKEERLKETNHAWNAVKLYEKWELIDVTWARGAILANEGEVEFLNTRYFLDDPNDFILEHLPQDEVWQLLDNEISIDTFFSEEMEIKRLMRNSESIEGIEEGTDN
;
A
#
# COMPACT_ATOMS: atom_id res chain seq x y z
N MET A 1 3.08 -6.35 -42.85
CA MET A 1 2.24 -5.26 -42.29
C MET A 1 1.22 -5.71 -41.23
N LYS A 2 1.18 -6.98 -40.75
CA LYS A 2 0.18 -7.44 -39.76
C LYS A 2 0.63 -7.42 -38.28
N THR A 3 1.93 -7.26 -38.01
CA THR A 3 2.50 -7.31 -36.65
C THR A 3 2.32 -6.01 -35.86
N LYS A 4 2.33 -4.84 -36.52
CA LYS A 4 2.16 -3.54 -35.85
C LYS A 4 0.75 -3.38 -35.23
N THR A 5 -0.27 -3.89 -35.91
CA THR A 5 -1.67 -3.81 -35.44
C THR A 5 -1.91 -4.66 -34.19
N ILE A 6 -1.29 -5.84 -34.09
CA ILE A 6 -1.40 -6.73 -32.92
C ILE A 6 -0.74 -6.10 -31.68
N ILE A 7 0.43 -5.48 -31.84
CA ILE A 7 1.15 -4.83 -30.73
C ILE A 7 0.34 -3.63 -30.21
N VAL A 8 -0.22 -2.80 -31.10
CA VAL A 8 -1.08 -1.67 -30.69
C VAL A 8 -2.35 -2.13 -29.97
N LEU A 9 -2.98 -3.23 -30.42
CA LEU A 9 -4.13 -3.83 -29.73
C LEU A 9 -3.78 -4.41 -28.36
N ILE A 10 -2.61 -5.03 -28.20
CA ILE A 10 -2.12 -5.53 -26.90
C ILE A 10 -1.84 -4.36 -25.95
N PHE A 11 -1.18 -3.30 -26.41
CA PHE A 11 -0.96 -2.09 -25.61
C PHE A 11 -2.28 -1.41 -25.21
N LEU A 12 -3.25 -1.29 -26.13
CA LEU A 12 -4.58 -0.76 -25.80
C LEU A 12 -5.33 -1.64 -24.79
N LEU A 13 -5.23 -2.97 -24.89
CA LEU A 13 -5.84 -3.89 -23.92
C LEU A 13 -5.18 -3.82 -22.53
N ILE A 14 -3.86 -3.60 -22.46
CA ILE A 14 -3.13 -3.38 -21.20
C ILE A 14 -3.56 -2.06 -20.56
N SER A 15 -3.69 -0.98 -21.34
CA SER A 15 -4.18 0.32 -20.84
C SER A 15 -5.63 0.27 -20.34
N ILE A 16 -6.51 -0.51 -20.97
CA ILE A 16 -7.89 -0.70 -20.50
C ILE A 16 -7.93 -1.55 -19.21
N CYS A 17 -7.00 -2.49 -19.04
CA CYS A 17 -6.92 -3.33 -17.85
C CYS A 17 -6.55 -2.52 -16.59
N ASN A 18 -5.69 -1.52 -16.71
CA ASN A 18 -5.36 -0.60 -15.61
C ASN A 18 -6.54 0.33 -15.27
N TYR A 19 -7.27 0.83 -16.28
CA TYR A 19 -8.45 1.68 -16.04
C TYR A 19 -9.63 0.92 -15.38
N SER A 20 -9.72 -0.39 -15.60
CA SER A 20 -10.74 -1.26 -14.96
C SER A 20 -10.56 -1.42 -13.44
N GLN A 21 -9.39 -1.09 -12.88
CA GLN A 21 -9.14 -1.27 -11.45
C GLN A 21 -9.85 -0.20 -10.59
N ILE A 22 -9.98 1.03 -11.11
CA ILE A 22 -10.52 2.19 -10.38
C ILE A 22 -12.05 2.09 -10.16
N LYS A 23 -12.80 1.50 -11.10
CA LYS A 23 -14.27 1.31 -10.93
C LYS A 23 -14.65 0.28 -9.86
N ASN A 24 -13.71 -0.56 -9.41
CA ASN A 24 -13.98 -1.61 -8.43
C ASN A 24 -13.80 -1.14 -6.97
N PHE A 25 -12.93 -0.15 -6.72
CA PHE A 25 -12.61 0.27 -5.35
C PHE A 25 -13.83 0.79 -4.57
N LYS A 26 -14.68 1.63 -5.18
CA LYS A 26 -15.89 2.15 -4.52
C LYS A 26 -16.88 1.04 -4.11
N GLU A 27 -17.05 0.02 -4.95
CA GLU A 27 -17.92 -1.13 -4.63
C GLU A 27 -17.31 -1.99 -3.53
N ILE A 28 -15.98 -2.18 -3.57
CA ILE A 28 -15.23 -2.90 -2.54
C ILE A 28 -15.30 -2.15 -1.20
N GLU A 29 -15.12 -0.83 -1.19
CA GLU A 29 -15.28 0.02 0.00
C GLU A 29 -16.66 -0.17 0.62
N LYS A 30 -17.72 -0.15 -0.19
CA LYS A 30 -19.08 -0.39 0.31
C LYS A 30 -19.19 -1.76 0.98
N TYR A 31 -18.68 -2.81 0.33
CA TYR A 31 -18.68 -4.17 0.89
C TYR A 31 -17.90 -4.24 2.22
N VAL A 32 -16.75 -3.57 2.28
CA VAL A 32 -15.85 -3.53 3.44
C VAL A 32 -16.49 -2.77 4.62
N LYS A 33 -17.20 -1.68 4.35
CA LYS A 33 -17.95 -0.91 5.37
C LYS A 33 -19.08 -1.68 6.01
N GLU A 34 -19.61 -2.69 5.33
CA GLU A 34 -20.70 -3.55 5.82
C GLU A 34 -20.21 -4.79 6.59
N VAL A 35 -18.88 -4.95 6.79
CA VAL A 35 -18.33 -6.09 7.55
C VAL A 35 -18.84 -6.05 9.00
N PRO A 36 -19.58 -7.06 9.48
CA PRO A 36 -20.10 -7.08 10.85
C PRO A 36 -18.97 -7.16 11.87
N GLU A 37 -19.12 -6.47 13.00
CA GLU A 37 -18.12 -6.48 14.08
C GLU A 37 -17.78 -7.91 14.54
N SER A 38 -18.77 -8.80 14.59
CA SER A 38 -18.60 -10.23 14.94
C SER A 38 -17.65 -11.00 14.02
N GLU A 39 -17.48 -10.54 12.78
CA GLU A 39 -16.56 -11.15 11.80
C GLU A 39 -15.14 -10.59 11.93
N THR A 40 -14.95 -9.56 12.77
CA THR A 40 -13.65 -8.90 12.97
C THR A 40 -12.97 -9.27 14.29
N LEU A 41 -13.52 -10.25 15.02
CA LEU A 41 -13.05 -10.66 16.36
C LEU A 41 -11.72 -11.42 16.32
N ASP A 42 -11.40 -12.10 15.22
CA ASP A 42 -10.12 -12.77 15.04
C ASP A 42 -9.68 -12.74 13.57
N VAL A 43 -8.37 -12.83 13.35
CA VAL A 43 -7.74 -12.70 12.04
C VAL A 43 -8.27 -13.71 11.02
N LYS A 44 -8.56 -14.94 11.45
CA LYS A 44 -8.99 -16.01 10.55
C LYS A 44 -10.43 -15.77 10.10
N THR A 45 -11.33 -15.43 11.02
CA THR A 45 -12.73 -15.13 10.70
C THR A 45 -12.81 -13.95 9.74
N LEU A 46 -12.08 -12.87 10.03
CA LEU A 46 -12.00 -11.70 9.16
C LEU A 46 -11.49 -12.05 7.77
N ALA A 47 -10.41 -12.82 7.67
CA ALA A 47 -9.85 -13.26 6.39
C ALA A 47 -10.84 -14.08 5.56
N LEU A 48 -11.58 -14.99 6.20
CA LEU A 48 -12.58 -15.81 5.53
C LEU A 48 -13.77 -14.96 5.05
N TYR A 49 -14.19 -13.97 5.84
CA TYR A 49 -15.24 -13.04 5.45
C TYR A 49 -14.81 -12.20 4.25
N LEU A 50 -13.67 -11.51 4.33
CA LEU A 50 -13.18 -10.65 3.24
C LEU A 50 -12.94 -11.43 1.95
N LYS A 51 -12.56 -12.71 2.05
CA LYS A 51 -12.42 -13.62 0.90
C LYS A 51 -13.75 -14.06 0.29
N LYS A 52 -14.84 -14.06 1.05
CA LYS A 52 -16.12 -14.66 0.65
C LYS A 52 -16.63 -14.05 -0.65
N ASN A 53 -16.97 -14.91 -1.61
CA ASN A 53 -17.50 -14.56 -2.94
C ASN A 53 -16.60 -13.72 -3.86
N ALA A 54 -15.39 -13.33 -3.42
CA ALA A 54 -14.43 -12.63 -4.27
C ALA A 54 -14.04 -13.52 -5.46
N LYS A 55 -13.93 -12.92 -6.65
CA LYS A 55 -13.65 -13.63 -7.89
C LYS A 55 -12.16 -13.76 -8.17
N THR A 56 -11.35 -12.86 -7.62
CA THR A 56 -9.91 -12.79 -7.88
C THR A 56 -9.12 -12.57 -6.60
N LYS A 57 -7.84 -12.94 -6.60
CA LYS A 57 -6.93 -12.62 -5.48
C LYS A 57 -6.76 -11.11 -5.31
N THR A 58 -6.73 -10.36 -6.42
CA THR A 58 -6.67 -8.88 -6.39
C THR A 58 -7.85 -8.28 -5.66
N GLU A 59 -9.07 -8.77 -5.88
CA GLU A 59 -10.25 -8.32 -5.15
C GLU A 59 -10.15 -8.64 -3.64
N ILE A 60 -9.65 -9.83 -3.28
CA ILE A 60 -9.40 -10.19 -1.88
C ILE A 60 -8.39 -9.20 -1.26
N LEU A 61 -7.28 -8.94 -1.93
CA LEU A 61 -6.25 -8.02 -1.46
C LEU A 61 -6.78 -6.60 -1.28
N ALA A 62 -7.58 -6.10 -2.23
CA ALA A 62 -8.20 -4.78 -2.14
C ALA A 62 -9.14 -4.69 -0.93
N ARG A 63 -9.96 -5.71 -0.69
CA ARG A 63 -10.82 -5.77 0.51
C ARG A 63 -10.01 -5.72 1.81
N ILE A 64 -8.90 -6.46 1.87
CA ILE A 64 -8.00 -6.46 3.05
C ILE A 64 -7.34 -5.09 3.23
N TYR A 65 -6.80 -4.53 2.13
CA TYR A 65 -6.14 -3.23 2.10
C TYR A 65 -7.05 -2.12 2.64
N ILE A 66 -8.26 -2.02 2.08
CA ILE A 66 -9.25 -1.00 2.47
C ILE A 66 -9.70 -1.22 3.91
N TRP A 67 -10.03 -2.47 4.27
CA TRP A 67 -10.54 -2.74 5.61
C TRP A 67 -9.51 -2.35 6.68
N ILE A 68 -8.23 -2.69 6.51
CA ILE A 68 -7.18 -2.30 7.47
C ILE A 68 -7.02 -0.77 7.47
N ALA A 69 -6.94 -0.14 6.30
CA ALA A 69 -6.75 1.31 6.18
C ALA A 69 -7.86 2.11 6.89
N GLU A 70 -9.11 1.64 6.81
CA GLU A 70 -10.26 2.31 7.44
C GLU A 70 -10.41 1.97 8.93
N ASN A 71 -10.03 0.76 9.37
CA ASN A 71 -10.35 0.25 10.72
C ASN A 71 -9.18 0.22 11.70
N ILE A 72 -7.95 0.49 11.25
CA ILE A 72 -6.78 0.59 12.13
C ILE A 72 -6.29 2.04 12.14
N GLU A 73 -6.17 2.62 13.33
CA GLU A 73 -5.60 3.94 13.60
C GLU A 73 -4.06 3.86 13.67
N TYR A 74 -3.39 4.88 13.13
CA TYR A 74 -1.95 4.98 13.27
C TYR A 74 -1.58 5.52 14.66
N ASP A 75 -0.72 4.81 15.39
CA ASP A 75 -0.27 5.21 16.71
C ASP A 75 0.84 6.26 16.65
N TRP A 76 0.45 7.51 16.40
CA TRP A 76 1.37 8.65 16.37
C TRP A 76 2.10 8.88 17.69
N ASP A 77 1.47 8.60 18.84
CA ASP A 77 2.12 8.72 20.15
C ASP A 77 3.24 7.69 20.27
N ALA A 78 2.96 6.43 19.96
CA ALA A 78 3.99 5.40 19.98
C ALA A 78 5.12 5.69 18.98
N TYR A 79 4.78 6.20 17.80
CA TYR A 79 5.75 6.58 16.78
C TYR A 79 6.66 7.73 17.22
N GLN A 80 6.10 8.86 17.66
CA GLN A 80 6.88 10.05 18.02
C GLN A 80 7.71 9.85 19.29
N ASN A 81 7.18 9.08 20.24
CA ASN A 81 7.85 8.83 21.52
C ASN A 81 8.67 7.54 21.54
N ASN A 82 8.84 6.84 20.40
CA ASN A 82 9.53 5.55 20.29
C ASN A 82 9.08 4.52 21.34
N LYS A 83 7.78 4.48 21.60
CA LYS A 83 7.19 3.59 22.61
C LYS A 83 7.16 2.16 22.08
N GLN A 84 7.63 1.22 22.89
CA GLN A 84 7.50 -0.19 22.57
C GLN A 84 6.03 -0.62 22.74
N ILE A 85 5.42 -1.08 21.65
CA ILE A 85 4.05 -1.61 21.61
C ILE A 85 4.05 -3.02 21.02
N ASP A 86 3.00 -3.80 21.28
CA ASP A 86 2.80 -5.10 20.64
C ASP A 86 2.29 -4.89 19.20
N VAL A 87 3.16 -5.18 18.23
CA VAL A 87 2.87 -5.05 16.79
C VAL A 87 2.42 -6.37 16.15
N SER A 88 1.99 -7.35 16.95
CA SER A 88 1.43 -8.59 16.41
C SER A 88 0.09 -8.32 15.71
N ALA A 89 -0.26 -9.18 14.76
CA ALA A 89 -1.54 -9.10 14.06
C ALA A 89 -2.75 -9.18 15.01
N ILE A 90 -2.63 -9.99 16.08
CA ILE A 90 -3.69 -10.14 17.09
C ILE A 90 -3.85 -8.82 17.86
N ALA A 91 -2.76 -8.30 18.44
CA ALA A 91 -2.80 -7.05 19.19
C ALA A 91 -3.31 -5.88 18.33
N THR A 92 -2.84 -5.78 17.08
CA THR A 92 -3.28 -4.73 16.14
C THR A 92 -4.77 -4.82 15.83
N LEU A 93 -5.29 -6.04 15.61
CA LEU A 93 -6.71 -6.26 15.34
C LEU A 93 -7.57 -5.92 16.57
N GLU A 94 -7.15 -6.33 17.75
CA GLU A 94 -7.87 -6.12 19.00
C GLU A 94 -7.89 -4.64 19.42
N SER A 95 -6.73 -3.96 19.35
CA SER A 95 -6.60 -2.55 19.74
C SER A 95 -7.16 -1.57 18.71
N ARG A 96 -7.30 -2.01 17.45
CA ARG A 96 -7.59 -1.14 16.29
C ARG A 96 -6.56 -0.03 16.10
N LYS A 97 -5.34 -0.19 16.62
CA LYS A 97 -4.32 0.86 16.62
C LYS A 97 -2.90 0.29 16.65
N SER A 98 -2.02 0.76 15.77
CA SER A 98 -0.60 0.34 15.73
C SER A 98 0.27 1.30 14.91
N VAL A 99 1.58 1.04 14.85
CA VAL A 99 2.52 1.61 13.85
C VAL A 99 2.68 0.68 12.64
N CYS A 100 3.48 1.09 11.65
CA CYS A 100 3.67 0.42 10.35
C CYS A 100 3.91 -1.09 10.43
N SER A 101 4.72 -1.56 11.39
CA SER A 101 4.96 -2.99 11.58
C SER A 101 3.69 -3.78 11.91
N GLY A 102 2.77 -3.24 12.71
CA GLY A 102 1.52 -3.93 13.03
C GLY A 102 0.53 -3.95 11.86
N TYR A 103 0.48 -2.89 11.06
CA TYR A 103 -0.25 -2.90 9.78
C TYR A 103 0.27 -4.00 8.86
N ALA A 104 1.59 -4.05 8.65
CA ALA A 104 2.21 -5.03 7.77
C ALA A 104 2.02 -6.48 8.27
N ASN A 105 2.09 -6.69 9.59
CA ASN A 105 1.86 -7.98 10.23
C ASN A 105 0.40 -8.43 10.13
N LEU A 106 -0.56 -7.52 10.38
CA LEU A 106 -1.98 -7.81 10.24
C LEU A 106 -2.33 -8.15 8.79
N PHE A 107 -1.86 -7.35 7.83
CA PHE A 107 -2.10 -7.61 6.41
C PHE A 107 -1.57 -8.97 5.99
N LYS A 108 -0.33 -9.31 6.39
CA LYS A 108 0.24 -10.64 6.14
C LYS A 108 -0.60 -11.75 6.76
N ALA A 109 -1.00 -11.62 8.02
CA ALA A 109 -1.74 -12.66 8.72
C ALA A 109 -3.13 -12.93 8.09
N ILE A 110 -3.81 -11.88 7.62
CA ILE A 110 -5.07 -12.00 6.88
C ILE A 110 -4.82 -12.66 5.51
N CYS A 111 -3.77 -12.26 4.78
CA CYS A 111 -3.38 -12.88 3.51
C CYS A 111 -3.07 -14.38 3.65
N ASP A 112 -2.32 -14.76 4.69
CA ASP A 112 -1.97 -16.15 4.96
C ASP A 112 -3.23 -17.01 5.19
N ASN A 113 -4.20 -16.51 5.97
CA ASN A 113 -5.50 -17.17 6.16
C ASN A 113 -6.35 -17.20 4.88
N ALA A 114 -6.20 -16.21 4.00
CA ALA A 114 -6.82 -16.20 2.67
C ALA A 114 -6.12 -17.14 1.65
N ARG A 115 -4.96 -17.71 2.01
CA ARG A 115 -4.06 -18.51 1.16
C ARG A 115 -3.41 -17.70 0.04
N ILE A 116 -3.00 -16.48 0.34
CA ILE A 116 -2.24 -15.60 -0.54
C ILE A 116 -0.84 -15.45 0.06
N LYS A 117 0.21 -15.75 -0.72
CA LYS A 117 1.58 -15.61 -0.24
C LYS A 117 1.88 -14.13 -0.03
N CYS A 118 2.29 -13.77 1.17
CA CYS A 118 2.63 -12.42 1.56
C CYS A 118 3.92 -12.40 2.39
N ALA A 119 4.80 -11.46 2.09
CA ALA A 119 6.00 -11.15 2.85
C ALA A 119 5.82 -9.81 3.57
N VAL A 120 6.43 -9.68 4.75
CA VAL A 120 6.67 -8.39 5.40
C VAL A 120 8.06 -7.95 5.00
N ILE A 121 8.17 -6.70 4.57
CA ILE A 121 9.41 -6.06 4.15
C ILE A 121 9.71 -4.95 5.15
N VAL A 122 10.99 -4.85 5.56
CA VAL A 122 11.50 -3.76 6.38
C VAL A 122 12.51 -2.99 5.57
N GLY A 123 12.52 -1.67 5.70
CA GLY A 123 13.43 -0.82 4.95
C GLY A 123 13.33 0.66 5.32
N TYR A 124 13.81 1.47 4.40
CA TYR A 124 13.86 2.92 4.50
C TYR A 124 12.70 3.52 3.73
N ALA A 125 12.00 4.47 4.33
CA ALA A 125 10.95 5.22 3.67
C ALA A 125 11.11 6.73 3.86
N LYS A 126 10.94 7.49 2.78
CA LYS A 126 10.94 8.96 2.76
C LYS A 126 9.56 9.52 3.12
N GLY A 127 9.00 9.04 4.23
CA GLY A 127 7.67 9.42 4.73
C GLY A 127 7.68 10.69 5.59
N TYR A 128 6.66 10.83 6.45
CA TYR A 128 6.41 12.03 7.26
C TYR A 128 7.63 12.56 8.05
N SER A 129 8.48 11.67 8.59
CA SER A 129 9.64 12.06 9.39
C SER A 129 10.90 12.32 8.59
N TYR A 130 10.88 12.11 7.27
CA TYR A 130 12.04 12.32 6.42
C TYR A 130 12.28 13.81 6.18
N LYS A 131 13.52 14.25 6.42
CA LYS A 131 13.95 15.65 6.32
C LYS A 131 15.12 15.82 5.36
N GLU A 132 15.09 15.11 4.24
CA GLU A 132 16.15 15.19 3.21
C GLU A 132 17.54 14.77 3.70
N GLU A 133 17.60 14.05 4.82
CA GLU A 133 18.82 13.51 5.39
C GLU A 133 18.86 11.98 5.25
N ARG A 134 20.05 11.45 5.01
CA ARG A 134 20.27 10.00 4.96
C ARG A 134 19.88 9.35 6.28
N LEU A 135 18.95 8.40 6.21
CA LEU A 135 18.57 7.58 7.35
C LEU A 135 19.67 6.56 7.66
N LYS A 136 19.97 6.40 8.96
CA LYS A 136 20.98 5.45 9.44
C LYS A 136 20.40 4.06 9.68
N GLU A 137 19.12 3.99 10.01
CA GLU A 137 18.40 2.77 10.34
C GLU A 137 17.10 2.72 9.54
N THR A 138 16.57 1.51 9.35
CA THR A 138 15.26 1.30 8.73
C THR A 138 14.17 1.94 9.59
N ASN A 139 13.24 2.65 8.97
CA ASN A 139 12.19 3.38 9.67
C ASN A 139 10.77 2.94 9.27
N HIS A 140 10.64 1.94 8.41
CA HIS A 140 9.34 1.55 7.88
C HIS A 140 9.21 0.05 7.57
N ALA A 141 7.96 -0.42 7.53
CA ALA A 141 7.61 -1.79 7.20
C ALA A 141 6.33 -1.82 6.33
N TRP A 142 6.36 -2.65 5.29
CA TRP A 142 5.27 -2.81 4.31
C TRP A 142 5.20 -4.27 3.84
N ASN A 143 4.46 -4.56 2.77
CA ASN A 143 4.26 -5.91 2.26
C ASN A 143 4.61 -6.08 0.78
N ALA A 144 4.95 -7.32 0.42
CA ALA A 144 4.83 -7.80 -0.95
C ALA A 144 3.93 -9.03 -1.01
N VAL A 145 3.16 -9.17 -2.09
CA VAL A 145 2.22 -10.28 -2.29
C VAL A 145 2.47 -10.99 -3.60
N LYS A 146 2.35 -12.32 -3.61
CA LYS A 146 2.53 -13.10 -4.83
C LYS A 146 1.20 -13.30 -5.55
N LEU A 147 1.03 -12.60 -6.67
CA LEU A 147 -0.05 -12.78 -7.62
C LEU A 147 0.45 -13.58 -8.81
N TYR A 148 -0.09 -14.78 -8.99
CA TYR A 148 0.41 -15.76 -9.97
C TYR A 148 1.91 -16.02 -9.74
N GLU A 149 2.76 -15.70 -10.70
CA GLU A 149 4.22 -15.84 -10.62
C GLU A 149 4.97 -14.52 -10.35
N LYS A 150 4.25 -13.41 -10.15
CA LYS A 150 4.84 -12.09 -9.89
C LYS A 150 4.61 -11.66 -8.44
N TRP A 151 5.61 -11.00 -7.86
CA TRP A 151 5.47 -10.27 -6.60
C TRP A 151 5.07 -8.82 -6.88
N GLU A 152 4.17 -8.29 -6.07
CA GLU A 152 3.66 -6.92 -6.17
C GLU A 152 3.78 -6.23 -4.81
N LEU A 153 4.05 -4.92 -4.80
CA LEU A 153 4.28 -4.13 -3.60
C LEU A 153 2.98 -3.52 -3.06
N ILE A 154 2.80 -3.56 -1.75
CA ILE A 154 1.65 -2.97 -1.06
C ILE A 154 2.11 -2.27 0.22
N ASP A 155 1.66 -1.04 0.43
CA ASP A 155 1.78 -0.34 1.71
C ASP A 155 0.40 0.07 2.23
N VAL A 156 -0.08 -0.68 3.22
CA VAL A 156 -1.39 -0.44 3.86
C VAL A 156 -1.34 0.69 4.89
N THR A 157 -0.16 1.01 5.42
CA THR A 157 -0.01 2.13 6.36
C THR A 157 -0.22 3.44 5.61
N TRP A 158 0.38 3.58 4.43
CA TRP A 158 0.25 4.79 3.61
C TRP A 158 -1.04 4.83 2.78
N ALA A 159 -1.83 3.74 2.82
CA ALA A 159 -3.21 3.71 2.35
C ALA A 159 -4.13 4.65 3.12
N ARG A 160 -3.87 4.83 4.41
CA ARG A 160 -4.55 5.82 5.24
C ARG A 160 -3.90 7.17 4.96
N GLY A 161 -4.25 7.74 3.80
CA GLY A 161 -3.79 9.05 3.40
C GLY A 161 -4.42 10.11 4.29
N ALA A 162 -3.68 11.17 4.55
CA ALA A 162 -4.18 12.33 5.27
C ALA A 162 -3.70 13.61 4.58
N ILE A 163 -4.62 14.53 4.35
CA ILE A 163 -4.31 15.90 3.90
C ILE A 163 -4.70 16.87 5.01
N LEU A 164 -3.81 17.80 5.33
CA LEU A 164 -4.13 18.94 6.17
C LEU A 164 -5.03 19.90 5.38
N ALA A 165 -6.29 20.01 5.79
CA ALA A 165 -7.23 21.02 5.31
C ALA A 165 -7.33 22.16 6.33
N ASN A 166 -7.80 23.33 5.88
CA ASN A 166 -7.96 24.52 6.72
C ASN A 166 -8.88 24.29 7.94
N GLU A 167 -9.71 23.24 7.93
CA GLU A 167 -10.65 22.88 9.00
C GLU A 167 -10.28 21.58 9.76
N GLY A 168 -9.09 21.01 9.51
CA GLY A 168 -8.63 19.78 10.16
C GLY A 168 -7.96 18.79 9.19
N GLU A 169 -7.68 17.58 9.66
CA GLU A 169 -7.11 16.51 8.84
C GLU A 169 -8.25 15.76 8.13
N VAL A 170 -8.19 15.70 6.79
CA VAL A 170 -9.12 14.89 5.99
C VAL A 170 -8.41 13.59 5.65
N GLU A 171 -8.87 12.51 6.26
CA GLU A 171 -8.43 11.16 5.91
C GLU A 171 -9.10 10.70 4.61
N PHE A 172 -8.32 10.06 3.74
CA PHE A 172 -8.83 9.45 2.52
C PHE A 172 -8.10 8.14 2.24
N LEU A 173 -8.78 7.23 1.55
CA LEU A 173 -8.16 6.00 1.08
C LEU A 173 -7.24 6.33 -0.11
N ASN A 174 -5.94 6.23 0.12
CA ASN A 174 -4.94 6.34 -0.93
C ASN A 174 -4.74 4.98 -1.61
N THR A 175 -5.14 4.88 -2.87
CA THR A 175 -5.03 3.63 -3.66
C THR A 175 -3.69 3.50 -4.39
N ARG A 176 -2.84 4.53 -4.38
CA ARG A 176 -1.49 4.52 -5.00
C ARG A 176 -0.65 3.35 -4.49
N TYR A 177 -0.70 3.08 -3.19
CA TYR A 177 0.12 2.04 -2.56
C TYR A 177 -0.50 0.64 -2.61
N PHE A 178 -1.52 0.43 -3.46
CA PHE A 178 -2.07 -0.87 -3.74
C PHE A 178 -1.52 -1.44 -5.05
N LEU A 179 -0.67 -2.47 -4.96
CA LEU A 179 0.01 -3.08 -6.12
C LEU A 179 0.81 -2.04 -6.93
N ASP A 180 1.55 -1.17 -6.23
CA ASP A 180 2.28 -0.05 -6.82
C ASP A 180 3.42 -0.54 -7.73
N ASP A 181 3.76 0.25 -8.75
CA ASP A 181 4.86 -0.06 -9.67
C ASP A 181 6.20 0.06 -8.91
N PRO A 182 7.07 -0.96 -8.94
CA PRO A 182 8.38 -0.90 -8.31
C PRO A 182 9.23 0.33 -8.65
N ASN A 183 9.17 0.82 -9.89
CA ASN A 183 9.94 2.01 -10.34
C ASN A 183 9.48 3.30 -9.68
N ASP A 184 8.20 3.33 -9.31
CA ASP A 184 7.56 4.44 -8.62
C ASP A 184 7.74 4.30 -7.11
N PHE A 185 7.54 3.08 -6.60
CA PHE A 185 7.63 2.76 -5.18
C PHE A 185 9.03 3.01 -4.62
N ILE A 186 10.08 2.67 -5.39
CA ILE A 186 11.50 2.86 -5.01
C ILE A 186 11.90 4.33 -4.82
N LEU A 187 11.13 5.29 -5.33
CA LEU A 187 11.40 6.71 -5.09
C LEU A 187 11.20 7.10 -3.62
N GLU A 188 10.37 6.32 -2.91
CA GLU A 188 9.94 6.60 -1.54
C GLU A 188 10.26 5.45 -0.58
N HIS A 189 10.46 4.23 -1.08
CA HIS A 189 10.68 3.02 -0.29
C HIS A 189 11.86 2.19 -0.79
N LEU A 190 12.93 2.11 0.00
CA LEU A 190 14.06 1.23 -0.26
C LEU A 190 14.04 0.06 0.73
N PRO A 191 13.82 -1.19 0.29
CA PRO A 191 13.90 -2.34 1.18
C PRO A 191 15.33 -2.56 1.67
N GLN A 192 15.47 -3.11 2.88
CA GLN A 192 16.77 -3.49 3.43
C GLN A 192 17.38 -4.69 2.68
N ASP A 193 16.53 -5.62 2.23
CA ASP A 193 16.93 -6.74 1.36
C ASP A 193 16.56 -6.39 -0.09
N GLU A 194 17.58 -6.28 -0.93
CA GLU A 194 17.49 -5.78 -2.30
C GLU A 194 16.60 -6.64 -3.21
N VAL A 195 16.38 -7.91 -2.87
CA VAL A 195 15.46 -8.79 -3.63
C VAL A 195 14.03 -8.24 -3.68
N TRP A 196 13.65 -7.44 -2.67
CA TRP A 196 12.32 -6.84 -2.57
C TRP A 196 12.19 -5.51 -3.30
N GLN A 197 13.23 -5.02 -3.96
CA GLN A 197 13.10 -3.86 -4.84
C GLN A 197 12.21 -4.20 -6.04
N LEU A 198 12.24 -5.47 -6.49
CA LEU A 198 11.50 -5.96 -7.66
C LEU A 198 11.79 -5.15 -8.94
N LEU A 199 13.00 -4.58 -9.01
CA LEU A 199 13.52 -3.84 -10.15
C LEU A 199 14.46 -4.70 -10.98
N ASP A 200 14.55 -4.38 -12.27
CA ASP A 200 15.57 -4.97 -13.15
C ASP A 200 16.98 -4.46 -12.81
N ASN A 201 17.08 -3.23 -12.33
CA ASN A 201 18.33 -2.60 -11.90
C ASN A 201 18.19 -2.12 -10.46
N GLU A 202 19.03 -2.65 -9.58
CA GLU A 202 19.01 -2.35 -8.16
C GLU A 202 19.47 -0.92 -7.88
N ILE A 203 18.77 -0.27 -6.96
CA ILE A 203 19.09 1.06 -6.43
C ILE A 203 19.86 0.87 -5.12
N SER A 204 21.06 1.44 -5.05
CA SER A 204 21.85 1.46 -3.82
C SER A 204 21.26 2.45 -2.82
N ILE A 205 21.58 2.27 -1.54
CA ILE A 205 21.19 3.23 -0.49
C ILE A 205 21.74 4.64 -0.74
N ASP A 206 22.95 4.76 -1.31
CA ASP A 206 23.55 6.05 -1.65
C ASP A 206 22.78 6.73 -2.79
N THR A 207 22.37 5.95 -3.80
CA THR A 207 21.54 6.44 -4.90
C THR A 207 20.16 6.86 -4.39
N PHE A 208 19.51 6.06 -3.54
CA PHE A 208 18.20 6.36 -2.98
C PHE A 208 18.15 7.71 -2.24
N PHE A 209 19.19 8.05 -1.47
CA PHE A 209 19.33 9.33 -0.78
C PHE A 209 20.03 10.42 -1.59
N SER A 210 20.24 10.22 -2.89
CA SER A 210 20.82 11.24 -3.76
C SER A 210 19.82 12.34 -4.09
N GLU A 211 20.34 13.52 -4.43
CA GLU A 211 19.56 14.66 -4.93
C GLU A 211 18.76 14.30 -6.20
N GLU A 212 19.33 13.48 -7.09
CA GLU A 212 18.65 13.04 -8.31
C GLU A 212 17.37 12.25 -8.00
N MET A 213 17.44 11.31 -7.06
CA MET A 213 16.28 10.52 -6.64
C MET A 213 15.27 11.37 -5.87
N GLU A 214 15.73 12.38 -5.14
CA GLU A 214 14.84 13.32 -4.47
C GLU A 214 14.05 14.17 -5.48
N ILE A 215 14.71 14.68 -6.53
CA ILE A 215 14.04 15.42 -7.61
C ILE A 215 12.99 14.54 -8.31
N LYS A 216 13.34 13.29 -8.64
CA LYS A 216 12.40 12.33 -9.26
C LYS A 216 11.16 12.10 -8.37
N ARG A 217 11.38 11.92 -7.06
CA ARG A 217 10.31 11.76 -6.07
C ARG A 217 9.37 12.95 -6.04
N LEU A 218 9.92 14.16 -5.98
CA LEU A 218 9.14 15.41 -5.92
C LEU A 218 8.35 15.64 -7.22
N MET A 219 8.95 15.40 -8.39
CA MET A 219 8.26 15.51 -9.68
C MET A 219 7.06 14.56 -9.79
N ARG A 220 7.23 13.28 -9.39
CA ARG A 220 6.12 12.32 -9.34
C ARG A 220 4.99 12.81 -8.43
N ASN A 221 5.34 13.34 -7.26
CA ASN A 221 4.35 13.79 -6.29
C ASN A 221 3.60 15.05 -6.76
N SER A 222 4.24 15.97 -7.48
CA SER A 222 3.54 17.11 -8.09
C SER A 222 2.56 16.69 -9.19
N GLU A 223 2.92 15.75 -10.06
CA GLU A 223 2.01 15.24 -11.10
C GLU A 223 0.76 14.57 -10.49
N SER A 224 0.92 13.92 -9.33
CA SER A 224 -0.22 13.31 -8.63
C SER A 224 -1.19 14.32 -8.00
N ILE A 225 -0.74 15.54 -7.72
CA ILE A 225 -1.57 16.62 -7.13
C ILE A 225 -2.36 17.33 -8.25
N GLU A 226 -1.71 17.64 -9.38
CA GLU A 226 -2.38 18.28 -10.53
C GLU A 226 -3.54 17.42 -11.07
N GLY A 227 -3.39 16.08 -11.09
CA GLY A 227 -4.45 15.17 -11.51
C GLY A 227 -5.66 15.08 -10.57
N ILE A 228 -5.54 15.55 -9.32
CA ILE A 228 -6.66 15.61 -8.36
C ILE A 228 -7.49 16.89 -8.59
N GLU A 229 -6.84 18.01 -8.92
CA GLU A 229 -7.52 19.30 -9.18
C GLU A 229 -8.31 19.30 -10.50
N GLU A 230 -7.83 18.59 -11.54
CA GLU A 230 -8.60 18.44 -12.79
C GLU A 230 -9.81 17.50 -12.67
N GLY A 231 -9.91 16.72 -11.58
CA GLY A 231 -10.96 15.72 -11.35
C GLY A 231 -12.19 16.22 -10.59
N THR A 232 -12.19 17.47 -10.11
CA THR A 232 -13.28 18.05 -9.30
C THR A 232 -14.28 18.91 -10.08
N ASP A 233 -14.05 19.16 -11.36
CA ASP A 233 -15.00 19.83 -12.26
C ASP A 233 -15.60 18.81 -13.22
N ASN A 234 -16.68 18.11 -12.82
CA ASN A 234 -17.74 17.57 -13.69
C ASN A 234 -18.93 17.02 -12.88
#